data_AF-A0A5B9QH45-F1
#
_entry.id   AF-A0A5B9QH45-F1
#
_cell.length_a   1.000
_cell.length_b   1.000
_cell.length_c   1.000
_cell.angle_alpha   90.00
_cell.angle_beta   90.00
_cell.angle_gamma   90.00
#
_symmetry.space_group_name_H-M   'P 1'
#
loop_
_entity.id
_entity.type
_entity.pdbx_description
1 polymer ?
#
loop_
_entity_poly.entity_id
_entity_poly.type
_entity_poly.pdbx_seq_one_letter_code
_entity_poly.pdbx_strand_id
1 'polypeptide(L)'
;MTTDIRVTYEPTVLAEKVKNSIDKLGYPELKNIRCRAHQSDIHLQGHLASYYLKQVVQTIAIKVPGVHKVINDIEVSFPKPESTSHQR
;
A
#
# COMPACT_ATOMS: atom_id res chain seq x y z
N MET A 1 11.13 -16.00 25.76
CA MET A 1 11.92 -16.56 24.64
C MET A 1 11.09 -16.39 23.38
N THR A 2 11.35 -15.36 22.59
CA THR A 2 10.77 -15.25 21.24
C THR A 2 11.93 -14.94 20.31
N THR A 3 12.37 -15.95 19.58
CA THR A 3 13.47 -15.85 18.62
C THR A 3 13.01 -14.92 17.51
N ASP A 4 13.49 -13.67 17.53
CA ASP A 4 13.41 -12.74 16.40
C ASP A 4 14.36 -13.26 15.31
N ILE A 5 13.89 -14.26 14.55
CA ILE A 5 14.49 -14.61 13.26
C ILE A 5 14.31 -13.38 12.37
N ARG A 6 15.32 -12.51 12.36
CA ARG A 6 15.40 -11.36 11.45
C ARG A 6 15.52 -11.90 10.04
N VAL A 7 14.37 -12.13 9.40
CA VAL A 7 14.36 -12.50 7.99
C VAL A 7 14.64 -11.24 7.19
N THR A 8 15.92 -11.03 6.86
CA THR A 8 16.34 -10.00 5.92
C THR A 8 16.02 -10.47 4.51
N TYR A 9 15.05 -9.82 3.88
CA TYR A 9 14.76 -9.98 2.46
C TYR A 9 15.53 -8.93 1.67
N GLU A 10 15.91 -9.27 0.43
CA GLU A 10 16.29 -8.25 -0.52
C GLU A 10 15.13 -7.27 -0.74
N PRO A 11 15.39 -5.96 -0.85
CA PRO A 11 14.34 -4.95 -0.95
C PRO A 11 13.40 -5.23 -2.12
N THR A 12 13.92 -5.66 -3.27
CA THR A 12 13.11 -6.01 -4.44
C THR A 12 12.08 -7.09 -4.11
N VAL A 13 12.50 -8.16 -3.45
CA VAL A 13 11.64 -9.29 -3.05
C VAL A 13 10.62 -8.85 -2.00
N LEU A 14 11.03 -8.01 -1.05
CA LEU A 14 10.14 -7.49 -0.01
C LEU A 14 9.03 -6.62 -0.62
N ALA A 15 9.37 -5.73 -1.54
CA ALA A 15 8.40 -4.88 -2.25
C ALA A 15 7.41 -5.73 -3.06
N GLU A 16 7.88 -6.76 -3.75
CA GLU A 16 7.03 -7.70 -4.49
C GLU A 16 6.07 -8.46 -3.58
N LYS A 17 6.54 -8.95 -2.42
CA LYS A 17 5.67 -9.61 -1.43
C LYS A 17 4.58 -8.71 -0.89
N VAL A 18 4.92 -7.46 -0.59
CA VAL A 18 3.94 -6.46 -0.14
C VAL A 18 2.94 -6.20 -1.25
N LYS A 19 3.40 -5.97 -2.49
CA LYS A 19 2.53 -5.72 -3.63
C LYS A 19 1.58 -6.89 -3.90
N ASN A 20 2.06 -8.13 -3.82
CA ASN A 20 1.24 -9.33 -3.99
C ASN A 20 0.19 -9.46 -2.86
N SER A 21 0.57 -9.18 -1.61
CA SER A 21 -0.37 -9.18 -0.48
C SER A 21 -1.50 -8.15 -0.66
N ILE A 22 -1.17 -6.99 -1.23
CA ILE A 22 -2.14 -5.92 -1.53
C ILE A 22 -3.03 -6.30 -2.71
N ASP A 23 -2.47 -6.86 -3.79
CA ASP A 23 -3.22 -7.26 -5.00
C ASP A 23 -4.27 -8.34 -4.69
N LYS A 24 -3.97 -9.25 -3.76
CA LYS A 24 -4.91 -10.27 -3.24
C LYS A 24 -6.19 -9.70 -2.63
N LEU A 25 -6.24 -8.42 -2.29
CA LEU A 25 -7.45 -7.77 -1.79
C LEU A 25 -8.50 -7.55 -2.89
N GLY A 26 -8.10 -7.63 -4.17
CA GLY A 26 -9.03 -7.54 -5.31
C GLY A 26 -9.52 -6.14 -5.65
N TYR A 27 -8.95 -5.10 -5.04
CA TYR A 27 -9.33 -3.71 -5.34
C TYR A 27 -8.54 -3.18 -6.56
N PRO A 28 -9.21 -2.71 -7.62
CA PRO A 28 -8.53 -2.20 -8.81
C PRO A 28 -7.74 -0.92 -8.55
N GLU A 29 -8.20 -0.06 -7.63
CA GLU A 29 -7.52 1.18 -7.24
C GLU A 29 -6.10 0.93 -6.69
N LEU A 30 -5.90 -0.21 -6.03
CA LEU A 30 -4.61 -0.56 -5.43
C LEU A 30 -3.53 -0.85 -6.46
N LYS A 31 -3.90 -1.16 -7.71
CA LYS A 31 -2.95 -1.36 -8.81
C LYS A 31 -2.19 -0.07 -9.17
N ASN A 32 -2.77 1.08 -8.84
CA ASN A 32 -2.16 2.39 -9.09
C ASN A 32 -1.18 2.82 -7.99
N ILE A 33 -1.04 2.02 -6.92
CA ILE A 33 -0.10 2.29 -5.83
C ILE A 33 1.28 1.77 -6.19
N ARG A 34 2.27 2.66 -6.09
CA ARG A 34 3.69 2.32 -6.19
C ARG A 34 4.19 1.89 -4.83
N CYS A 35 4.78 0.71 -4.79
CA CYS A 35 5.44 0.16 -3.61
C CYS A 35 6.95 0.10 -3.89
N ARG A 36 7.76 0.66 -2.99
CA ARG A 36 9.21 0.57 -3.02
C ARG A 36 9.69 0.08 -1.66
N ALA A 37 10.66 -0.81 -1.64
CA ALA A 37 11.33 -1.19 -0.41
C ALA A 37 12.73 -0.58 -0.40
N HIS A 38 13.16 -0.14 0.77
CA HIS A 38 14.51 0.29 1.04
C HIS A 38 14.99 -0.43 2.29
N GLN A 39 15.88 -1.41 2.12
CA GLN A 39 16.30 -2.32 3.19
C GLN A 39 15.10 -3.08 3.78
N SER A 40 14.61 -2.65 4.95
CA SER A 40 13.45 -3.22 5.66
C SER A 40 12.27 -2.24 5.76
N ASP A 41 12.39 -1.07 5.14
CA ASP A 41 11.36 -0.03 5.12
C ASP A 41 10.56 -0.08 3.81
N ILE A 42 9.25 0.02 3.92
CA ILE A 42 8.33 0.04 2.78
C ILE A 42 7.79 1.45 2.58
N HIS A 43 7.93 1.96 1.36
CA HIS A 43 7.35 3.22 0.91
C HIS A 43 6.17 2.95 -0.02
N LEU A 44 5.00 3.46 0.36
CA LEU A 44 3.76 3.35 -0.39
C LEU A 44 3.37 4.74 -0.89
N GLN A 45 3.21 4.89 -2.21
CA GLN A 45 2.89 6.16 -2.85
C GLN A 45 1.81 5.98 -3.92
N GLY A 46 0.92 6.94 -4.06
CA GLY A 46 -0.13 6.93 -5.09
C GLY A 46 -1.40 7.62 -4.61
N HIS A 47 -2.50 7.39 -5.31
CA HIS A 47 -3.80 8.00 -4.99
C HIS A 47 -4.87 6.92 -4.76
N LEU A 48 -5.68 7.10 -3.73
CA LEU A 48 -6.87 6.27 -3.47
C LEU A 48 -8.11 7.14 -3.30
N ALA A 49 -9.29 6.62 -3.62
CA ALA A 49 -10.55 7.33 -3.41
C ALA A 49 -11.09 7.20 -1.97
N SER A 50 -10.41 6.42 -1.11
CA SER A 50 -10.90 6.12 0.24
C SER A 50 -9.79 6.02 1.29
N TYR A 51 -10.00 6.70 2.42
CA TYR A 51 -9.17 6.55 3.62
C TYR A 51 -9.19 5.14 4.19
N TYR A 52 -10.31 4.41 4.03
CA TYR A 52 -10.41 3.02 4.44
C TYR A 52 -9.37 2.17 3.69
N LEU A 53 -9.30 2.29 2.36
CA LEU A 53 -8.32 1.57 1.56
C LEU A 53 -6.89 1.97 1.94
N LYS A 54 -6.64 3.25 2.21
CA LYS A 54 -5.33 3.73 2.71
C LYS A 54 -4.91 3.01 4.00
N GLN A 55 -5.83 2.84 4.96
CA GLN A 55 -5.55 2.14 6.22
C GLN A 55 -5.39 0.64 6.02
N VAL A 56 -6.21 0.01 5.18
CA VAL A 56 -6.11 -1.42 4.86
C VAL A 56 -4.74 -1.73 4.26
N VAL A 57 -4.32 -0.96 3.25
CA VAL A 57 -3.03 -1.13 2.57
C VAL A 57 -1.86 -1.02 3.56
N GLN A 58 -1.87 0.00 4.43
CA GLN A 58 -0.84 0.17 5.45
C GLN A 58 -0.81 -1.01 6.44
N THR A 59 -1.99 -1.48 6.86
CA THR A 59 -2.14 -2.59 7.81
C THR A 59 -1.65 -3.92 7.22
N ILE A 60 -1.87 -4.15 5.93
CA ILE A 60 -1.36 -5.33 5.24
C ILE A 60 0.16 -5.24 5.07
N ALA A 61 0.68 -4.08 4.64
CA ALA A 61 2.11 -3.88 4.44
C ALA A 61 2.92 -4.14 5.72
N ILE A 62 2.46 -3.66 6.88
CA ILE A 62 3.19 -3.85 8.15
C ILE A 62 3.13 -5.29 8.68
N LYS A 63 2.15 -6.09 8.25
CA LYS A 63 2.02 -7.50 8.62
C LYS A 63 2.91 -8.41 7.77
N VAL A 64 3.53 -7.89 6.70
CA VAL A 64 4.42 -8.69 5.86
C VAL A 64 5.71 -8.98 6.63
N PRO A 65 6.12 -10.26 6.76
CA PRO A 65 7.34 -10.62 7.46
C PRO A 65 8.56 -9.96 6.79
N GLY A 66 9.43 -9.37 7.61
CA GLY A 66 10.62 -8.62 7.17
C GLY A 66 10.39 -7.12 6.96
N VAL A 67 9.15 -6.64 7.04
CA VAL A 67 8.86 -5.20 7.09
C VAL A 67 9.06 -4.69 8.51
N HIS A 68 9.96 -3.72 8.68
CA HIS A 68 10.19 -3.04 9.95
C HIS A 68 9.34 -1.77 10.07
N LYS A 69 9.22 -1.02 8.97
CA LYS A 69 8.50 0.25 8.94
C LYS A 69 7.74 0.39 7.63
N VAL A 70 6.60 1.07 7.72
CA VAL A 70 5.81 1.46 6.54
C VAL A 70 5.67 2.98 6.54
N ILE A 71 6.06 3.59 5.44
CA ILE A 71 5.94 5.01 5.13
C ILE A 71 4.82 5.15 4.10
N ASN A 72 3.71 5.72 4.53
CA ASN A 72 2.47 5.80 3.75
C ASN A 72 2.25 7.22 3.22
N ASP A 73 2.79 7.50 2.05
CA ASP A 73 2.60 8.75 1.28
C ASP A 73 1.47 8.61 0.25
N ILE A 74 0.47 7.75 0.52
CA ILE A 74 -0.71 7.65 -0.34
C ILE A 74 -1.60 8.87 -0.10
N GLU A 75 -1.95 9.60 -1.14
CA GLU A 75 -2.90 10.71 -1.07
C GLU A 75 -4.33 10.19 -1.28
N VAL A 76 -5.27 10.67 -0.47
CA VAL A 76 -6.69 10.34 -0.64
C VAL A 76 -7.33 11.49 -1.39
N SER A 77 -7.71 11.23 -2.64
CA SER A 77 -8.36 12.19 -3.51
C SER A 77 -9.76 11.69 -3.81
N PHE A 78 -10.76 12.37 -3.27
CA PHE A 78 -12.14 12.09 -3.63
C PHE A 78 -12.35 12.51 -5.09
N PRO A 79 -12.77 11.61 -6.00
CA PRO A 79 -13.22 12.07 -7.30
C PRO A 79 -14.35 13.06 -7.03
N LYS A 80 -14.22 14.28 -7.54
CA LYS A 80 -15.33 15.23 -7.49
C LYS A 80 -16.53 14.53 -8.13
N PRO A 81 -17.71 14.50 -7.48
CA PRO A 81 -18.91 14.08 -8.18
C PRO A 81 -18.99 14.99 -9.41
N GLU A 82 -18.91 14.37 -10.59
CA GLU A 82 -19.16 15.05 -11.84
C GLU A 82 -20.45 15.83 -11.66
N SER A 83 -20.35 17.16 -11.68
CA SER A 83 -21.54 17.98 -11.80
C SER A 83 -22.05 17.69 -13.20
N THR A 84 -22.97 16.74 -13.32
CA THR A 84 -23.73 16.50 -14.54
C THR A 84 -24.45 17.81 -14.81
N SER A 85 -23.81 18.67 -15.60
CA SER A 85 -24.38 19.89 -16.12
C SER A 85 -25.49 19.44 -17.07
N HIS A 86 -26.66 19.19 -16.51
CA HIS A 86 -27.92 19.21 -17.23
C HIS A 86 -28.12 20.65 -17.68
N GLN A 87 -27.41 21.05 -18.74
CA GLN A 87 -27.73 22.27 -19.46
C GLN A 87 -29.02 21.97 -20.23
N ARG A 88 -30.12 22.48 -19.70
CA ARG A 88 -31.41 22.62 -20.38
C ARG A 88 -31.30 23.45 -21.63
#